data_AF-A0A2A5BEE1-F1
#
_entry.id   AF-A0A2A5BEE1-F1
#
_cell.length_a   1.000
_cell.length_b   1.000
_cell.length_c   1.000
_cell.angle_alpha   90.00
_cell.angle_beta   90.00
_cell.angle_gamma   90.00
#
_symmetry.space_group_name_H-M   'P 1'
#
loop_
_entity.id
_entity.type
_entity.pdbx_description
1 polymer ?
#
loop_
_entity_poly.entity_id
_entity_poly.type
_entity_poly.pdbx_seq_one_letter_code
_entity_poly.pdbx_strand_id
1 'polypeptide(L)'
;MKLTTLSESNFNNKFMRAALIEAEKAYAAGEIPVGCVIVCKDTGQIIARAHNIMQKNNNPNMHAEIIAINHACGQLGNKSLSNCDLYVTLEPCTMCASAISNARLACLYYGASDPKQGAVEHGVRFYTSNSCFHRPEIYYGLYCEESEELMKGFFSQLRKSKI
;
A
#
# COMPACT_ATOMS: atom_id res chain seq x y z
N MET A 1 4.88 -10.69 15.81
CA MET A 1 4.34 -10.52 14.44
C MET A 1 4.97 -11.61 13.58
N LYS A 2 4.18 -12.42 12.86
CA LYS A 2 4.74 -13.34 11.87
C LYS A 2 4.92 -12.56 10.58
N LEU A 3 6.17 -12.26 10.26
CA LEU A 3 6.58 -11.77 8.95
C LEU A 3 6.83 -13.01 8.10
N THR A 4 6.22 -13.07 6.91
CA THR A 4 6.41 -14.19 6.00
C THR A 4 6.91 -13.66 4.67
N THR A 5 8.16 -14.00 4.35
CA THR A 5 8.69 -13.86 3.00
C THR A 5 7.93 -14.84 2.11
N LEU A 6 7.37 -14.35 1.01
CA LEU A 6 6.76 -15.23 0.02
C LEU A 6 7.88 -15.94 -0.75
N SER A 7 7.78 -17.25 -0.93
CA SER A 7 8.69 -18.01 -1.80
C SER A 7 8.56 -17.55 -3.25
N GLU A 8 9.62 -17.75 -4.05
CA GLU A 8 9.73 -17.40 -5.49
C GLU A 8 8.58 -17.91 -6.39
N SER A 9 7.68 -18.74 -5.88
CA SER A 9 6.56 -19.36 -6.59
C SER A 9 5.36 -18.42 -6.87
N ASN A 10 5.52 -17.10 -6.80
CA ASN A 10 4.45 -16.13 -7.15
C ASN A 10 4.92 -15.10 -8.21
N PHE A 11 5.66 -15.55 -9.21
CA PHE A 11 6.07 -14.77 -10.41
C PHE A 11 4.91 -14.01 -11.11
N ASN A 12 3.65 -14.30 -10.76
CA ASN A 12 2.48 -13.67 -11.35
C ASN A 12 1.41 -13.26 -10.32
N ASN A 13 1.76 -12.40 -9.36
CA ASN A 13 0.75 -11.80 -8.48
C ASN A 13 -0.02 -10.68 -9.21
N LYS A 14 -1.19 -11.04 -9.78
CA LYS A 14 -2.06 -10.10 -10.50
C LYS A 14 -2.52 -8.89 -9.68
N PHE A 15 -2.57 -9.01 -8.35
CA PHE A 15 -3.03 -7.93 -7.47
C PHE A 15 -1.92 -6.91 -7.22
N MET A 16 -0.69 -7.36 -6.97
CA MET A 16 0.45 -6.43 -6.89
C MET A 16 0.73 -5.76 -8.25
N ARG A 17 0.60 -6.48 -9.37
CA ARG A 17 0.63 -5.86 -10.70
C ARG A 17 -0.45 -4.79 -10.86
N ALA A 18 -1.65 -5.03 -10.35
CA ALA A 18 -2.71 -4.02 -10.36
C ALA A 18 -2.37 -2.79 -9.49
N ALA A 19 -1.67 -2.97 -8.36
CA ALA A 19 -1.18 -1.87 -7.55
C ALA A 19 -0.06 -1.09 -8.27
N LEU A 20 0.86 -1.77 -8.98
CA LEU A 20 1.88 -1.12 -9.81
C LEU A 20 1.26 -0.25 -10.92
N ILE A 21 0.20 -0.72 -11.59
CA ILE A 21 -0.54 0.08 -12.57
C ILE A 21 -1.10 1.37 -11.93
N GLU A 22 -1.56 1.32 -10.68
CA GLU A 22 -1.97 2.52 -9.96
C GLU A 22 -0.77 3.42 -9.60
N ALA A 23 0.38 2.84 -9.21
CA ALA A 23 1.60 3.60 -8.96
C ALA A 23 2.12 4.33 -10.21
N GLU A 24 2.02 3.70 -11.39
CA GLU A 24 2.33 4.32 -12.68
C GLU A 24 1.40 5.50 -13.00
N LYS A 25 0.13 5.45 -12.61
CA LYS A 25 -0.80 6.58 -12.74
C LYS A 25 -0.39 7.75 -11.85
N ALA A 26 0.00 7.49 -10.60
CA ALA A 26 0.56 8.53 -9.73
C ALA A 26 1.84 9.12 -10.33
N TYR A 27 2.76 8.28 -10.82
CA TYR A 27 3.97 8.72 -11.50
C TYR A 27 3.64 9.70 -12.65
N ALA A 28 2.74 9.31 -13.55
CA ALA A 28 2.36 10.11 -14.70
C ALA A 28 1.67 11.43 -14.31
N ALA A 29 1.02 11.46 -13.14
CA ALA A 29 0.39 12.64 -12.58
C ALA A 29 1.36 13.57 -11.80
N GLY A 30 2.65 13.22 -11.70
CA GLY A 30 3.62 13.99 -10.92
C GLY A 30 3.49 13.79 -9.40
N GLU A 31 2.83 12.72 -8.99
CA GLU A 31 2.65 12.31 -7.58
C GLU A 31 3.70 11.26 -7.20
N ILE A 32 3.96 11.12 -5.89
CA ILE A 32 4.78 10.00 -5.40
C ILE A 32 4.16 8.68 -5.89
N PRO A 33 4.89 7.82 -6.64
CA PRO A 33 4.37 6.65 -7.33
C PRO A 33 4.09 5.48 -6.36
N VAL A 34 3.04 5.65 -5.55
CA VAL A 34 2.51 4.59 -4.69
C VAL A 34 1.11 4.25 -5.15
N GLY A 35 0.88 2.96 -5.35
CA GLY A 35 -0.41 2.42 -5.75
C GLY A 35 -0.87 1.35 -4.76
N CYS A 36 -2.19 1.21 -4.63
CA CYS A 36 -2.82 0.31 -3.68
C CYS A 36 -4.08 -0.32 -4.28
N VAL A 37 -4.30 -1.60 -3.99
CA VAL A 37 -5.56 -2.30 -4.28
C VAL A 37 -6.04 -3.09 -3.08
N ILE A 38 -7.36 -3.22 -2.93
CA ILE A 38 -8.00 -4.07 -1.91
C ILE A 38 -8.80 -5.16 -2.61
N VAL A 39 -8.61 -6.40 -2.16
CA VAL A 39 -9.20 -7.60 -2.72
C VAL A 39 -10.15 -8.23 -1.72
N CYS A 40 -11.37 -8.56 -2.14
CA CYS A 40 -12.31 -9.34 -1.33
C CYS A 40 -11.97 -10.83 -1.43
N LYS A 41 -11.75 -11.51 -0.29
CA LYS A 41 -11.28 -12.90 -0.26
C LYS A 41 -12.31 -13.89 -0.79
N ASP A 42 -13.60 -13.68 -0.48
CA ASP A 42 -14.68 -14.57 -0.94
C ASP A 42 -14.80 -14.63 -2.46
N THR A 43 -14.57 -13.49 -3.12
CA THR A 43 -14.78 -13.35 -4.57
C THR A 43 -13.46 -13.38 -5.35
N GLY A 44 -12.33 -13.15 -4.70
CA GLY A 44 -11.04 -12.92 -5.35
C GLY A 44 -11.01 -11.67 -6.25
N GLN A 45 -11.96 -10.75 -6.08
CA GLN A 45 -12.10 -9.54 -6.89
C GLN A 45 -11.49 -8.33 -6.20
N ILE A 46 -10.90 -7.44 -7.01
CA ILE A 46 -10.46 -6.13 -6.56
C ILE A 46 -11.70 -5.25 -6.35
N ILE A 47 -11.92 -4.82 -5.12
CA ILE A 47 -13.04 -3.95 -4.71
C ILE A 47 -12.60 -2.50 -4.54
N ALA A 48 -11.30 -2.21 -4.51
CA ALA A 48 -10.82 -0.84 -4.54
C ALA A 48 -9.46 -0.75 -5.21
N ARG A 49 -9.25 0.35 -5.92
CA ARG A 49 -7.99 0.75 -6.53
C ARG A 49 -7.76 2.22 -6.20
N ALA A 50 -6.52 2.56 -5.86
CA ALA A 50 -6.13 3.93 -5.62
C ALA A 50 -4.63 4.12 -5.81
N HIS A 51 -4.25 5.38 -6.00
CA HIS A 51 -2.87 5.83 -6.00
C HIS A 51 -2.77 7.13 -5.22
N ASN A 52 -1.53 7.50 -4.86
CA ASN A 52 -1.26 8.76 -4.17
C ASN A 52 -1.75 9.96 -4.99
N ILE A 53 -2.49 10.86 -4.36
CA ILE A 53 -2.99 12.12 -4.97
C ILE A 53 -2.84 13.31 -4.01
N MET A 54 -1.79 13.31 -3.19
CA MET A 54 -1.54 14.35 -2.18
C MET A 54 -1.43 15.75 -2.79
N GLN A 55 -0.67 15.90 -3.87
CA GLN A 55 -0.45 17.21 -4.51
C GLN A 55 -1.73 17.69 -5.19
N LYS A 56 -2.38 16.82 -5.96
CA LYS A 56 -3.63 17.11 -6.67
C LYS A 56 -4.73 17.59 -5.73
N ASN A 57 -4.82 16.99 -4.54
CA ASN A 57 -5.87 17.29 -3.57
C ASN A 57 -5.43 18.28 -2.47
N ASN A 58 -4.19 18.77 -2.48
CA ASN A 58 -3.61 19.60 -1.42
C ASN A 58 -3.86 19.04 -0.01
N ASN A 59 -3.77 17.72 0.14
CA ASN A 59 -4.11 17.04 1.39
C ASN A 59 -3.07 15.95 1.69
N PRO A 60 -2.36 16.04 2.84
CA PRO A 60 -1.30 15.10 3.17
C PRO A 60 -1.80 13.69 3.49
N ASN A 61 -3.11 13.51 3.71
CA ASN A 61 -3.68 12.21 4.04
C ASN A 61 -4.07 11.39 2.80
N MET A 62 -3.93 11.95 1.58
CA MET A 62 -4.35 11.31 0.32
C MET A 62 -3.34 10.29 -0.20
N HIS A 63 -2.91 9.40 0.69
CA HIS A 63 -2.10 8.22 0.38
C HIS A 63 -2.95 7.14 -0.27
N ALA A 64 -2.32 6.29 -1.09
CA ALA A 64 -2.99 5.23 -1.83
C ALA A 64 -3.81 4.30 -0.91
N GLU A 65 -3.27 3.91 0.24
CA GLU A 65 -3.91 2.99 1.19
C GLU A 65 -5.15 3.61 1.83
N ILE A 66 -5.08 4.88 2.23
CA ILE A 66 -6.20 5.60 2.83
C ILE A 66 -7.36 5.70 1.84
N ILE A 67 -7.06 6.08 0.59
CA ILE A 67 -8.06 6.20 -0.46
C ILE A 67 -8.68 4.84 -0.78
N ALA A 68 -7.86 3.79 -0.92
CA ALA A 68 -8.35 2.45 -1.19
C ALA A 68 -9.25 1.92 -0.07
N ILE A 69 -8.89 2.14 1.21
CA ILE A 69 -9.71 1.78 2.37
C ILE A 69 -11.06 2.51 2.30
N ASN A 70 -11.06 3.81 2.03
CA ASN A 70 -12.29 4.60 1.92
C ASN A 70 -13.20 4.09 0.79
N HIS A 71 -12.64 3.80 -0.39
CA HIS A 71 -13.37 3.23 -1.51
C HIS A 71 -13.95 1.85 -1.17
N ALA A 72 -13.18 0.95 -0.56
CA ALA A 72 -13.63 -0.38 -0.17
C ALA A 72 -14.76 -0.30 0.89
N CYS A 73 -14.60 0.56 1.90
CA CYS A 73 -15.64 0.78 2.90
C CYS A 73 -16.94 1.32 2.28
N GLY A 74 -16.82 2.25 1.34
CA GLY A 74 -17.96 2.79 0.59
C GLY A 74 -18.65 1.74 -0.26
N GLN A 75 -17.88 0.91 -0.98
CA GLN A 75 -18.42 -0.16 -1.82
C GLN A 75 -19.11 -1.27 -1.02
N LEU A 76 -18.58 -1.62 0.15
CA LEU A 76 -19.16 -2.67 1.01
C LEU A 76 -20.24 -2.14 1.97
N GLY A 77 -20.36 -0.82 2.12
CA GLY A 77 -21.22 -0.21 3.15
C GLY A 77 -20.80 -0.60 4.57
N ASN A 78 -19.52 -0.92 4.79
CA ASN A 78 -19.01 -1.44 6.06
C ASN A 78 -17.61 -0.91 6.34
N LYS A 79 -17.36 -0.49 7.60
CA LYS A 79 -16.05 -0.04 8.06
C LYS A 79 -15.05 -1.16 8.33
N SER A 80 -15.54 -2.39 8.51
CA SER A 80 -14.71 -3.57 8.78
C SER A 80 -14.41 -4.30 7.48
N LEU A 81 -13.15 -4.31 7.09
CA LEU A 81 -12.59 -4.98 5.91
C LEU A 81 -11.91 -6.31 6.30
N SER A 82 -12.43 -6.99 7.32
CA SER A 82 -11.84 -8.22 7.88
C SER A 82 -11.81 -9.42 6.95
N ASN A 83 -12.53 -9.35 5.83
CA ASN A 83 -12.46 -10.34 4.77
C ASN A 83 -11.78 -9.79 3.50
N CYS A 84 -10.87 -8.85 3.66
CA CYS A 84 -10.17 -8.22 2.56
C CYS A 84 -8.65 -8.22 2.78
N ASP A 85 -7.93 -8.34 1.68
CA ASP A 85 -6.48 -8.28 1.62
C ASP A 85 -6.07 -6.98 0.90
N LEU A 86 -5.06 -6.29 1.42
CA LEU A 86 -4.53 -5.05 0.83
C LEU A 86 -3.16 -5.29 0.21
N TYR A 87 -2.97 -4.81 -1.02
CA TYR A 87 -1.70 -4.84 -1.75
C TYR A 87 -1.25 -3.40 -2.03
N VAL A 88 -0.04 -3.04 -1.64
CA VAL A 88 0.53 -1.69 -1.83
C VAL A 88 1.97 -1.76 -2.31
N THR A 89 2.39 -0.84 -3.19
CA THR A 89 3.72 -0.92 -3.81
C THR A 89 4.87 -0.53 -2.86
N LEU A 90 4.58 0.19 -1.78
CA LEU A 90 5.56 0.66 -0.80
C LEU A 90 5.12 0.31 0.62
N GLU A 91 6.07 0.08 1.52
CA GLU A 91 5.81 -0.15 2.94
C GLU A 91 4.94 0.98 3.55
N PRO A 92 3.79 0.65 4.18
CA PRO A 92 2.92 1.64 4.79
C PRO A 92 3.61 2.48 5.87
N CYS A 93 3.36 3.79 5.84
CA CYS A 93 3.74 4.70 6.92
C CYS A 93 2.85 4.52 8.16
N THR A 94 3.16 5.21 9.26
CA THR A 94 2.41 5.08 10.54
C THR A 94 0.91 5.37 10.39
N MET A 95 0.54 6.38 9.59
CA MET A 95 -0.85 6.72 9.33
C MET A 95 -1.58 5.58 8.63
N CYS A 96 -1.01 5.08 7.53
CA CYS A 96 -1.60 3.99 6.76
C CYS A 96 -1.66 2.69 7.56
N ALA A 97 -0.59 2.35 8.30
CA ALA A 97 -0.56 1.17 9.17
C ALA A 97 -1.65 1.22 10.26
N SER A 98 -1.88 2.39 10.86
CA SER A 98 -2.99 2.58 11.80
C SER A 98 -4.35 2.44 11.13
N ALA A 99 -4.55 3.01 9.94
CA ALA A 99 -5.79 2.87 9.18
C ALA A 99 -6.08 1.41 8.80
N ILE A 100 -5.06 0.66 8.38
CA ILE A 100 -5.15 -0.78 8.06
C ILE A 100 -5.61 -1.58 9.28
N SER A 101 -5.02 -1.30 10.45
CA SER A 101 -5.43 -1.90 11.72
C SER A 101 -6.89 -1.56 12.07
N ASN A 102 -7.27 -0.28 11.98
CA ASN A 102 -8.62 0.17 12.31
C ASN A 102 -9.70 -0.40 11.38
N ALA A 103 -9.36 -0.57 10.09
CA ALA A 103 -10.20 -1.22 9.10
C ALA A 103 -10.22 -2.75 9.24
N ARG A 104 -9.38 -3.33 10.11
CA ARG A 104 -9.28 -4.77 10.39
C ARG A 104 -8.91 -5.64 9.18
N LEU A 105 -8.16 -5.11 8.22
CA LEU A 105 -7.74 -5.89 7.04
C LEU A 105 -7.09 -7.22 7.43
N ALA A 106 -7.41 -8.29 6.71
CA ALA A 106 -6.93 -9.62 7.04
C ALA A 106 -5.43 -9.75 6.76
N CYS A 107 -5.02 -9.39 5.54
CA CYS A 107 -3.63 -9.43 5.11
C CYS A 107 -3.17 -8.07 4.54
N LEU A 108 -1.89 -7.77 4.76
CA LEU A 108 -1.15 -6.69 4.16
C LEU A 108 0.00 -7.28 3.33
N TYR A 109 -0.03 -7.01 2.03
CA TYR A 109 1.01 -7.30 1.08
C TYR A 109 1.66 -6.01 0.64
N TYR A 110 2.99 -5.89 0.74
CA TYR A 110 3.68 -4.73 0.17
C TYR A 110 4.91 -5.09 -0.67
N GLY A 111 5.27 -4.18 -1.56
CA GLY A 111 6.40 -4.32 -2.47
C GLY A 111 7.72 -3.91 -1.83
N ALA A 112 8.15 -2.68 -2.11
CA ALA A 112 9.39 -2.13 -1.62
C ALA A 112 9.31 -1.74 -0.13
N SER A 113 10.39 -1.92 0.61
CA SER A 113 10.54 -1.40 1.96
C SER A 113 10.72 0.13 1.96
N ASP A 114 10.34 0.79 3.05
CA ASP A 114 10.61 2.23 3.27
C ASP A 114 11.42 2.44 4.55
N PRO A 115 12.77 2.43 4.46
CA PRO A 115 13.63 2.64 5.61
C PRO A 115 13.46 4.00 6.31
N LYS A 116 12.87 5.00 5.63
CA LYS A 116 12.75 6.37 6.16
C LYS A 116 11.42 6.60 6.85
N GLN A 117 10.31 6.15 6.26
CA GLN A 117 8.96 6.47 6.74
C GLN A 117 8.08 5.24 7.00
N GLY A 118 8.56 4.05 6.63
CA GLY A 118 7.87 2.79 6.87
C GLY A 118 7.62 2.57 8.35
N ALA A 119 6.46 1.99 8.66
CA ALA A 119 6.03 1.71 10.02
C ALA A 119 5.71 0.24 10.25
N VAL A 120 6.02 -0.65 9.30
CA VAL A 120 5.73 -2.08 9.41
C VAL A 120 6.96 -2.82 9.93
N GLU A 121 8.05 -2.77 9.18
CA GLU A 121 9.36 -3.31 9.56
C GLU A 121 10.32 -2.20 10.02
N HIS A 122 10.14 -1.00 9.46
CA HIS A 122 10.93 0.17 9.79
C HIS A 122 10.20 1.10 10.77
N GLY A 123 10.88 2.20 11.12
CA GLY A 123 10.33 3.27 11.95
C GLY A 123 9.74 2.75 13.27
N VAL A 124 8.48 3.09 13.52
CA VAL A 124 7.77 2.79 14.78
C VAL A 124 7.34 1.34 14.92
N ARG A 125 7.41 0.53 13.85
CA ARG A 125 6.96 -0.87 13.83
C ARG A 125 5.57 -1.04 14.47
N PHE A 126 4.60 -0.28 13.96
CA PHE A 126 3.30 -0.02 14.56
C PHE A 126 2.58 -1.29 15.06
N TYR A 127 2.61 -2.38 14.30
CA TYR A 127 1.92 -3.62 14.66
C TYR A 127 2.56 -4.37 15.85
N THR A 128 3.75 -3.97 16.30
CA THR A 128 4.36 -4.47 17.53
C THR A 128 3.84 -3.77 18.79
N SER A 129 3.20 -2.60 18.65
CA SER A 129 2.66 -1.84 19.78
C SER A 129 1.52 -2.59 20.47
N ASN A 130 1.43 -2.47 21.80
CA ASN A 130 0.29 -2.97 22.57
C ASN A 130 -1.00 -2.23 22.28
N SER A 131 -0.92 -0.97 21.83
CA SER A 131 -2.09 -0.17 21.44
C SER A 131 -2.66 -0.56 20.07
N CYS A 132 -1.99 -1.44 19.33
CA CYS A 132 -2.45 -1.93 18.04
C CYS A 132 -3.68 -2.83 18.21
N PHE A 133 -4.84 -2.33 17.77
CA PHE A 133 -6.14 -2.97 17.96
C PHE A 133 -6.31 -4.28 17.17
N HIS A 134 -5.84 -4.29 15.92
CA HIS A 134 -5.87 -5.46 15.04
C HIS A 134 -4.54 -5.60 14.29
N ARG A 135 -4.06 -6.83 14.12
CA ARG A 135 -2.78 -7.10 13.44
C ARG A 135 -3.05 -7.92 12.17
N PRO A 136 -2.84 -7.35 10.97
CA PRO A 136 -2.94 -8.12 9.75
C PRO A 136 -1.80 -9.15 9.66
N GLU A 137 -2.00 -10.20 8.87
CA GLU A 137 -0.88 -11.02 8.39
C GLU A 137 -0.08 -10.22 7.36
N ILE A 138 1.25 -10.27 7.44
CA ILE A 138 2.11 -9.37 6.67
C ILE A 138 3.03 -10.18 5.76
N TYR A 139 3.00 -9.81 4.48
CA TYR A 139 3.82 -10.35 3.42
C TYR A 139 4.49 -9.20 2.68
N TYR A 140 5.75 -9.37 2.33
CA TYR A 140 6.56 -8.30 1.75
C TYR A 140 7.47 -8.81 0.63
N GLY A 141 8.06 -7.87 -0.11
CA GLY A 141 8.99 -8.16 -1.20
C GLY A 141 8.32 -8.52 -2.52
N LEU A 142 7.00 -8.32 -2.67
CA LEU A 142 6.29 -8.59 -3.91
C LEU A 142 6.55 -7.50 -4.95
N TYR A 143 7.22 -7.83 -6.05
CA TYR A 143 7.60 -6.83 -7.07
C TYR A 143 8.37 -5.65 -6.46
N CYS A 144 9.31 -5.98 -5.57
CA CYS A 144 10.13 -5.01 -4.86
C CYS A 144 10.95 -4.16 -5.84
N GLU A 145 11.63 -4.82 -6.79
CA GLU A 145 12.51 -4.17 -7.77
C GLU A 145 11.73 -3.15 -8.60
N GLU A 146 10.58 -3.53 -9.16
CA GLU A 146 9.75 -2.63 -9.97
C GLU A 146 9.20 -1.45 -9.16
N SER A 147 8.80 -1.70 -7.90
CA SER A 147 8.33 -0.64 -6.99
C SER A 147 9.46 0.33 -6.65
N GLU A 148 10.68 -0.16 -6.42
CA GLU A 148 11.86 0.67 -6.19
C GLU A 148 12.28 1.47 -7.42
N GLU A 149 12.20 0.87 -8.60
CA GLU A 149 12.54 1.52 -9.87
C GLU A 149 11.64 2.70 -10.16
N LEU A 150 10.32 2.55 -10.00
CA LEU A 150 9.36 3.66 -10.12
C LEU A 150 9.74 4.79 -9.16
N MET A 151 10.09 4.44 -7.92
CA MET A 151 10.42 5.44 -6.91
C MET A 151 11.72 6.19 -7.23
N LYS A 152 12.77 5.46 -7.61
CA LYS A 152 14.07 6.03 -8.03
C LYS A 152 13.89 6.91 -9.27
N GLY A 153 13.11 6.45 -10.25
CA GLY A 153 12.79 7.19 -11.48
C GLY A 153 12.13 8.53 -11.19
N PHE A 154 11.12 8.54 -10.33
CA PHE A 154 10.36 9.74 -9.98
C PHE A 154 11.24 10.80 -9.33
N PHE A 155 12.01 10.43 -8.30
CA PHE A 155 12.90 11.41 -7.64
C PHE A 155 14.05 11.85 -8.55
N SER A 156 14.52 11.01 -9.48
CA SER A 156 15.49 11.41 -10.50
C SER A 156 14.91 12.48 -11.43
N GLN A 157 13.68 12.30 -11.90
CA GLN A 157 12.98 13.27 -12.73
C GLN A 157 12.70 14.58 -11.97
N LEU A 158 12.28 14.51 -10.71
CA LEU A 158 12.07 15.71 -9.87
C LEU A 158 13.35 16.53 -9.68
N ARG A 159 14.50 15.88 -9.47
CA ARG A 159 15.79 16.57 -9.35
C ARG A 159 16.19 17.27 -10.66
N LYS A 160 15.94 16.63 -11.80
CA LYS A 160 16.22 17.22 -13.13
C LYS A 160 15.28 18.38 -13.48
N SER A 161 14.02 18.32 -13.01
CA SER A 161 12.99 19.32 -13.31
C SER A 161 13.05 20.57 -12.42
N LYS A 162 13.88 20.56 -11.37
CA LYS A 162 14.13 21.72 -10.48
C LYS A 162 15.32 22.59 -10.93
N ILE A 163 15.65 22.57 -12.22
CA ILE A 163 16.58 23.49 -12.89
C ILE A 163 15.78 24.45 -13.75
#